data_AF-A0A8H9AHP1-F1
#
_entry.id   AF-A0A8H9AHP1-F1
#
_cell.length_a   1.000
_cell.length_b   1.000
_cell.length_c   1.000
_cell.angle_alpha   90.00
_cell.angle_beta   90.00
_cell.angle_gamma   90.00
#
_symmetry.space_group_name_H-M   'P 1'
#
loop_
_entity.id
_entity.type
_entity.pdbx_description
1 polymer ?
#
loop_
_entity_poly.entity_id
_entity_poly.type
_entity_poly.pdbx_seq_one_letter_code
_entity_poly.pdbx_strand_id
1 'polypeptide(L)'
;MLDGGEIQFNGYVTDEAPKWAWQISSPDQTWSVDTADARTENGQLVFNLHDKGALPFLEGHLHDVAERGGPGFTPFITFSSNGQPFTVTEGNGASAQHFRASVPVRDPETGNVSGQLFFTLNQGMAVSTGRQDDGASVPAGMSLVSGQSVTDVQPGSLPQGLKARLSSLLLMNQNFGNGMNAVDNGQVINQGILTDGRVMDLAAAYASEVSDFELRLPAEGTPAAWQAGLNVTVTVQ
;
A
#
# COMPACT_ATOMS: atom_id res chain seq x y z
N MET A 1 -6.40 -24.08 -20.09
CA MET A 1 -6.92 -23.53 -18.82
C MET A 1 -6.15 -24.11 -17.63
N LEU A 2 -5.59 -23.23 -16.79
CA LEU A 2 -5.08 -23.53 -15.46
C LEU A 2 -6.17 -23.14 -14.46
N ASP A 3 -6.68 -24.13 -13.73
CA ASP A 3 -7.93 -24.00 -12.96
C ASP A 3 -7.74 -23.40 -11.55
N GLY A 4 -6.50 -23.12 -11.13
CA GLY A 4 -6.20 -22.60 -9.79
C GLY A 4 -5.06 -21.60 -9.76
N GLY A 5 -5.37 -20.31 -9.68
CA GLY A 5 -4.41 -19.26 -9.35
C GLY A 5 -4.84 -18.53 -8.10
N GLU A 6 -3.94 -18.32 -7.15
CA GLU A 6 -4.26 -17.67 -5.88
C GLU A 6 -3.27 -16.54 -5.55
N ILE A 7 -3.80 -15.38 -5.14
CA ILE A 7 -3.01 -14.33 -4.48
C ILE A 7 -3.49 -14.21 -3.05
N GLN A 8 -2.56 -14.40 -2.12
CA GLN A 8 -2.82 -14.30 -0.69
C GLN A 8 -2.33 -12.96 -0.16
N PHE A 9 -3.20 -12.28 0.59
CA PHE A 9 -2.89 -11.00 1.22
C PHE A 9 -2.76 -11.17 2.73
N ASN A 10 -1.56 -10.96 3.27
CA ASN A 10 -1.30 -11.12 4.71
C ASN A 10 -0.74 -9.83 5.33
N GLY A 11 -1.10 -9.59 6.60
CA GLY A 11 -0.68 -8.41 7.35
C GLY A 11 -0.15 -8.77 8.74
N TYR A 12 0.90 -8.07 9.16
CA TYR A 12 1.45 -8.14 10.51
C TYR A 12 1.63 -6.72 11.05
N VAL A 13 1.15 -6.46 12.27
CA VAL A 13 1.28 -5.15 12.92
C VAL A 13 2.02 -5.32 14.23
N THR A 14 3.07 -4.53 14.42
CA THR A 14 3.80 -4.38 15.69
C THR A 14 3.64 -2.95 16.18
N ASP A 15 2.85 -2.75 17.23
CA ASP A 15 2.53 -1.44 17.79
C ASP A 15 2.53 -1.52 19.32
N GLU A 16 3.41 -0.75 19.97
CA GLU A 16 3.60 -0.78 21.44
C GLU A 16 2.53 0.04 22.19
N ALA A 17 1.82 0.94 21.50
CA ALA A 17 0.73 1.75 22.06
C ALA A 17 -0.24 2.14 20.94
N PRO A 18 -1.19 1.26 20.56
CA PRO A 18 -1.89 1.37 19.29
C PRO A 18 -2.68 2.64 19.14
N LYS A 19 -2.14 3.57 18.36
CA LYS A 19 -2.81 4.81 17.94
C LYS A 19 -3.49 4.66 16.58
N TRP A 20 -3.12 3.62 15.83
CA TRP A 20 -3.58 3.35 14.48
C TRP A 20 -4.47 2.11 14.43
N ALA A 21 -5.58 2.21 13.69
CA ALA A 21 -6.31 1.07 13.18
C ALA A 21 -5.75 0.67 11.83
N TRP A 22 -5.31 -0.58 11.68
CA TRP A 22 -4.78 -1.15 10.44
C TRP A 22 -5.66 -2.29 9.93
N GLN A 23 -5.77 -2.42 8.61
CA GLN A 23 -6.45 -3.56 7.99
C GLN A 23 -5.83 -3.94 6.64
N ILE A 24 -5.85 -5.24 6.35
CA ILE A 24 -5.70 -5.75 4.98
C ILE A 24 -7.05 -5.58 4.28
N SER A 25 -7.04 -4.90 3.15
CA SER A 25 -8.25 -4.31 2.56
C SER A 25 -8.78 -5.07 1.35
N SER A 26 -8.11 -6.14 0.94
CA SER A 26 -8.61 -7.12 -0.02
C SER A 26 -8.62 -8.52 0.58
N PRO A 27 -9.65 -9.33 0.30
CA PRO A 27 -9.56 -10.76 0.54
C PRO A 27 -8.57 -11.40 -0.44
N ASP A 28 -8.22 -12.65 -0.17
CA ASP A 28 -7.48 -13.48 -1.12
C ASP A 28 -8.22 -13.54 -2.46
N GLN A 29 -7.44 -13.60 -3.53
CA GLN A 29 -7.95 -13.57 -4.90
C GLN A 29 -7.75 -14.91 -5.57
N THR A 30 -8.73 -15.35 -6.34
CA THR A 30 -8.66 -16.57 -7.13
C THR A 30 -8.84 -16.26 -8.61
N TRP A 31 -7.80 -16.51 -9.41
CA TRP A 31 -7.79 -16.21 -10.85
C TRP A 31 -7.39 -17.43 -11.66
N SER A 32 -8.28 -17.87 -12.55
CA SER A 32 -7.94 -18.82 -13.61
C SER A 32 -7.24 -18.10 -14.77
N VAL A 33 -6.27 -18.75 -15.40
CA VAL A 33 -5.61 -18.25 -16.63
C VAL A 33 -5.61 -19.34 -17.69
N ASP A 34 -5.79 -18.99 -18.96
CA ASP A 34 -5.66 -19.95 -20.06
C ASP A 34 -4.34 -19.76 -20.81
N THR A 35 -3.62 -20.86 -21.05
CA THR A 35 -2.39 -20.85 -21.83
C THR A 35 -2.62 -20.35 -23.25
N ALA A 36 -3.85 -20.46 -23.77
CA ALA A 36 -4.26 -19.86 -25.04
C ALA A 36 -4.21 -18.32 -25.03
N ASP A 37 -4.35 -17.69 -23.86
CA ASP A 37 -4.32 -16.23 -23.69
C ASP A 37 -2.90 -15.71 -23.40
N ALA A 38 -1.93 -16.61 -23.19
CA ALA A 38 -0.55 -16.25 -22.88
C ALA A 38 0.23 -15.85 -24.13
N ARG A 39 1.06 -14.81 -23.99
CA ARG A 39 2.15 -14.56 -24.95
C ARG A 39 3.36 -15.43 -24.55
N THR A 40 3.99 -16.07 -25.52
CA THR A 40 5.24 -16.81 -25.27
C THR A 40 6.44 -15.88 -25.46
N GLU A 41 7.26 -15.74 -24.43
CA GLU A 41 8.48 -14.91 -24.45
C GLU A 41 9.61 -15.65 -23.73
N ASN A 42 10.72 -15.91 -24.42
CA ASN A 42 11.93 -16.52 -23.84
C ASN A 42 11.68 -17.81 -23.03
N GLY A 43 10.78 -18.68 -23.51
CA GLY A 43 10.42 -19.93 -22.82
C GLY A 43 9.45 -19.75 -21.65
N GLN A 44 8.89 -18.55 -21.46
CA GLN A 44 7.85 -18.27 -20.48
C GLN A 44 6.51 -18.01 -21.16
N LEU A 45 5.43 -18.41 -20.49
CA LEU A 45 4.08 -17.96 -20.73
C LEU A 45 3.85 -16.70 -19.90
N VAL A 46 3.54 -15.61 -20.58
CA VAL A 46 3.27 -14.32 -19.94
C VAL A 46 1.79 -13.99 -20.10
N PHE A 47 1.10 -13.85 -18.98
CA PHE A 47 -0.31 -13.54 -18.89
C PHE A 47 -0.46 -12.09 -18.45
N ASN A 48 -1.13 -11.28 -19.26
CA ASN A 48 -1.51 -9.93 -18.88
C ASN A 48 -2.79 -10.01 -18.04
N LEU A 49 -2.71 -9.57 -16.78
CA LEU A 49 -3.81 -9.62 -15.80
C LEU A 49 -4.23 -8.20 -15.38
N HIS A 50 -3.96 -7.19 -16.22
CA HIS A 50 -4.36 -5.81 -15.97
C HIS A 50 -5.88 -5.65 -15.83
N ASP A 51 -6.66 -6.52 -16.48
CA ASP A 51 -8.13 -6.54 -16.40
C ASP A 51 -8.68 -6.84 -15.00
N LYS A 52 -7.85 -7.36 -14.08
CA LYS A 52 -8.22 -7.59 -12.68
C LYS A 52 -8.39 -6.30 -11.88
N GLY A 53 -7.91 -5.17 -12.41
CA GLY A 53 -8.04 -3.86 -11.79
C GLY A 53 -7.13 -3.68 -10.58
N ALA A 54 -7.31 -2.54 -9.89
CA ALA A 54 -6.59 -2.24 -8.66
C ALA A 54 -7.27 -2.90 -7.46
N LEU A 55 -6.46 -3.50 -6.57
CA LEU A 55 -6.89 -4.12 -5.33
C LEU A 55 -6.32 -3.34 -4.14
N PRO A 56 -7.15 -2.82 -3.23
CA PRO A 56 -6.69 -2.21 -1.98
C PRO A 56 -5.85 -3.22 -1.18
N PHE A 57 -4.68 -2.83 -0.69
CA PHE A 57 -3.79 -3.75 0.02
C PHE A 57 -3.75 -3.45 1.52
N LEU A 58 -3.08 -2.39 1.94
CA LEU A 58 -2.99 -1.97 3.33
C LEU A 58 -3.70 -0.63 3.51
N GLU A 59 -4.52 -0.52 4.55
CA GLU A 59 -5.11 0.74 4.97
C GLU A 59 -4.88 0.97 6.46
N GLY A 60 -4.68 2.22 6.82
CA GLY A 60 -4.54 2.65 8.20
C GLY A 60 -5.08 4.04 8.45
N HIS A 61 -5.57 4.28 9.66
CA HIS A 61 -5.92 5.62 10.15
C HIS A 61 -5.75 5.70 11.66
N LEU A 62 -5.61 6.91 12.23
CA LEU A 62 -5.60 7.05 13.69
C LEU A 62 -6.99 6.72 14.26
N HIS A 63 -7.01 6.09 15.45
CA HIS A 63 -8.26 5.82 16.16
C HIS A 63 -9.01 7.10 16.49
N ASP A 64 -8.28 8.10 16.98
CA ASP A 64 -8.74 9.42 17.36
C ASP A 64 -7.83 10.47 16.75
N VAL A 65 -8.39 11.66 16.50
CA VAL A 65 -7.58 12.86 16.29
C VAL A 65 -6.62 13.02 17.47
N ALA A 66 -5.34 13.10 17.17
CA ALA A 66 -4.32 13.32 18.18
C ALA A 66 -4.32 14.78 18.62
N GLU A 67 -4.41 15.03 19.93
CA GLU A 67 -4.31 16.38 20.48
C GLU A 67 -3.00 17.05 20.07
N ARG A 68 -1.89 16.28 20.03
CA ARG A 68 -0.56 16.72 19.59
C ARG A 68 0.20 15.62 18.88
N GLY A 69 1.09 16.01 17.95
CA GLY A 69 2.10 15.11 17.39
C GLY A 69 3.07 14.58 18.45
N GLY A 70 3.76 13.48 18.14
CA GLY A 70 4.69 12.82 19.06
C GLY A 70 5.11 11.41 18.63
N PRO A 71 5.73 10.62 19.53
CA PRO A 71 6.06 9.21 19.27
C PRO A 71 4.78 8.38 19.09
N GLY A 72 4.87 7.27 18.37
CA GLY A 72 3.74 6.37 18.09
C GLY A 72 2.82 6.81 16.93
N PHE A 73 3.21 7.85 16.17
CA PHE A 73 2.41 8.33 15.02
C PHE A 73 3.04 8.06 13.66
N THR A 74 4.32 7.71 13.59
CA THR A 74 5.03 7.46 12.33
C THR A 74 5.16 5.96 12.07
N PRO A 75 4.35 5.37 11.18
CA PRO A 75 4.48 3.96 10.85
C PRO A 75 5.70 3.71 9.95
N PHE A 76 6.33 2.55 10.07
CA PHE A 76 7.29 2.03 9.11
C PHE A 76 6.67 0.82 8.42
N ILE A 77 6.58 0.87 7.09
CA ILE A 77 5.81 -0.08 6.29
C ILE A 77 6.77 -0.83 5.38
N THR A 78 6.74 -2.15 5.45
CA THR A 78 7.57 -3.02 4.63
C THR A 78 6.73 -4.07 3.94
N PHE A 79 7.08 -4.35 2.69
CA PHE A 79 6.39 -5.33 1.87
C PHE A 79 7.29 -6.53 1.59
N SER A 80 6.73 -7.73 1.69
CA SER A 80 7.47 -8.97 1.54
C SER A 80 6.63 -10.09 0.94
N SER A 81 7.31 -11.09 0.40
CA SER A 81 6.72 -12.36 0.01
C SER A 81 7.58 -13.47 0.57
N ASN A 82 6.99 -14.40 1.32
CA ASN A 82 7.71 -15.53 1.92
C ASN A 82 8.95 -15.12 2.73
N GLY A 83 8.83 -14.02 3.50
CA GLY A 83 9.91 -13.50 4.36
C GLY A 83 11.02 -12.77 3.62
N GLN A 84 10.92 -12.56 2.30
CA GLN A 84 11.86 -11.76 1.52
C GLN A 84 11.20 -10.46 1.05
N PRO A 85 11.89 -9.31 1.04
CA PRO A 85 11.35 -8.07 0.49
C PRO A 85 10.88 -8.24 -0.96
N PHE A 86 9.89 -7.45 -1.38
CA PHE A 86 9.52 -7.37 -2.78
C PHE A 86 10.72 -7.04 -3.66
N THR A 87 10.82 -7.68 -4.83
CA THR A 87 11.87 -7.33 -5.81
C THR A 87 11.39 -6.14 -6.63
N VAL A 88 11.88 -4.95 -6.32
CA VAL A 88 11.53 -3.73 -7.06
C VAL A 88 12.20 -3.75 -8.43
N THR A 89 11.39 -3.68 -9.49
CA THR A 89 11.85 -3.69 -10.88
C THR A 89 11.84 -2.29 -11.50
N GLU A 90 10.96 -1.39 -11.01
CA GLU A 90 10.89 0.01 -11.42
C GLU A 90 10.52 0.89 -10.22
N GLY A 91 11.04 2.11 -10.17
CA GLY A 91 10.89 3.03 -9.03
C GLY A 91 12.11 3.02 -8.10
N ASN A 92 12.11 3.92 -7.11
CA ASN A 92 13.28 4.18 -6.25
C ASN A 92 13.27 3.36 -4.94
N GLY A 93 12.52 2.25 -4.90
CA GLY A 93 12.44 1.36 -3.75
C GLY A 93 11.01 1.13 -3.26
N ALA A 94 10.86 0.19 -2.33
CA ALA A 94 9.55 -0.27 -1.84
C ALA A 94 8.82 0.74 -0.93
N SER A 95 9.48 1.82 -0.52
CA SER A 95 8.86 2.95 0.16
C SER A 95 8.34 4.03 -0.80
N ALA A 96 8.69 3.97 -2.09
CA ALA A 96 8.25 4.99 -3.04
C ALA A 96 6.72 4.99 -3.18
N GLN A 97 6.14 6.18 -3.39
CA GLN A 97 4.70 6.36 -3.62
C GLN A 97 4.18 5.48 -4.75
N HIS A 98 5.02 5.19 -5.74
CA HIS A 98 4.73 4.36 -6.89
C HIS A 98 5.96 3.52 -7.23
N PHE A 99 5.80 2.20 -7.34
CA PHE A 99 6.84 1.32 -7.85
C PHE A 99 6.25 0.07 -8.51
N ARG A 100 7.03 -0.56 -9.39
CA ARG A 100 6.74 -1.90 -9.92
C ARG A 100 7.59 -2.91 -9.21
N ALA A 101 7.00 -4.05 -8.85
CA ALA A 101 7.69 -5.13 -8.17
C ALA A 101 7.30 -6.50 -8.71
N SER A 102 8.09 -7.50 -8.32
CA SER A 102 7.77 -8.91 -8.50
C SER A 102 7.93 -9.71 -7.22
N VAL A 103 7.17 -10.80 -7.14
CA VAL A 103 7.24 -11.83 -6.10
C VAL A 103 7.29 -13.22 -6.74
N PRO A 104 7.91 -14.20 -6.06
CA PRO A 104 7.90 -15.57 -6.56
C PRO A 104 6.49 -16.14 -6.52
N VAL A 105 6.13 -16.82 -7.60
CA VAL A 105 4.95 -17.68 -7.67
C VAL A 105 5.38 -19.11 -7.36
N ARG A 106 4.57 -19.83 -6.59
CA ARG A 106 4.83 -21.21 -6.20
C ARG A 106 3.74 -22.14 -6.71
N ASP A 107 4.15 -23.37 -6.96
CA ASP A 107 3.23 -24.49 -7.09
C ASP A 107 2.71 -24.85 -5.69
N PRO A 108 1.38 -24.82 -5.44
CA PRO A 108 0.83 -25.05 -4.10
C PRO A 108 0.95 -26.51 -3.63
N GLU A 109 1.10 -27.48 -4.54
CA GLU A 109 1.26 -28.89 -4.18
C GLU A 109 2.68 -29.18 -3.71
N THR A 110 3.68 -28.60 -4.37
CA THR A 110 5.09 -28.88 -4.11
C THR A 110 5.81 -27.81 -3.29
N GLY A 111 5.22 -26.61 -3.19
CA GLY A 111 5.83 -25.43 -2.57
C GLY A 111 7.00 -24.83 -3.36
N ASN A 112 7.37 -25.42 -4.50
CA ASN A 112 8.49 -24.97 -5.32
C ASN A 112 8.15 -23.68 -6.06
N VAL A 113 9.15 -22.82 -6.25
CA VAL A 113 8.99 -21.62 -7.08
C VAL A 113 8.82 -22.05 -8.54
N SER A 114 7.72 -21.62 -9.15
CA SER A 114 7.27 -22.00 -10.49
C SER A 114 7.00 -20.79 -11.39
N GLY A 115 7.35 -19.58 -10.96
CA GLY A 115 7.19 -18.38 -11.77
C GLY A 115 7.35 -17.08 -10.99
N GLN A 116 6.81 -16.00 -11.56
CA GLN A 116 6.80 -14.68 -10.96
C GLN A 116 5.47 -13.98 -11.22
N LEU A 117 4.98 -13.25 -10.21
CA LEU A 117 3.89 -12.31 -10.34
C LEU A 117 4.48 -10.90 -10.24
N PHE A 118 4.25 -10.10 -11.27
CA PHE A 118 4.59 -8.69 -11.32
C PHE A 118 3.34 -7.85 -11.06
N PHE A 119 3.51 -6.72 -10.42
CA PHE A 119 2.43 -5.76 -10.14
C PHE A 119 3.01 -4.37 -9.91
N THR A 120 2.18 -3.36 -10.11
CA THR A 120 2.42 -1.99 -9.66
C THR A 120 1.86 -1.85 -8.24
N LEU A 121 2.57 -1.15 -7.36
CA LEU A 121 2.06 -0.72 -6.07
C LEU A 121 2.02 0.81 -6.03
N ASN A 122 0.84 1.35 -5.71
CA ASN A 122 0.66 2.75 -5.36
C ASN A 122 0.39 2.85 -3.85
N GLN A 123 1.01 3.81 -3.18
CA GLN A 123 0.79 4.06 -1.76
C GLN A 123 0.81 5.55 -1.46
N GLY A 124 0.09 5.95 -0.42
CA GLY A 124 0.09 7.32 0.06
C GLY A 124 -0.14 7.38 1.56
N MET A 125 0.39 8.43 2.16
CA MET A 125 0.07 8.85 3.51
C MET A 125 -0.47 10.27 3.44
N ALA A 126 -1.50 10.56 4.22
CA ALA A 126 -2.13 11.87 4.27
C ALA A 126 -2.38 12.30 5.71
N VAL A 127 -2.38 13.62 5.91
CA VAL A 127 -2.76 14.24 7.19
C VAL A 127 -3.71 15.39 6.96
N SER A 128 -4.53 15.65 7.97
CA SER A 128 -5.25 16.91 8.12
C SER A 128 -5.09 17.38 9.56
N THR A 129 -4.93 18.69 9.74
CA THR A 129 -4.74 19.30 11.06
C THR A 129 -5.86 20.28 11.38
N GLY A 130 -6.24 20.39 12.65
CA GLY A 130 -7.15 21.41 13.14
C GLY A 130 -6.53 22.80 13.16
N ARG A 131 -7.21 23.75 13.80
CA ARG A 131 -6.67 25.10 14.01
C ARG A 131 -5.43 25.04 14.91
N GLN A 132 -4.38 25.74 14.51
CA GLN A 132 -3.12 25.79 15.25
C GLN A 132 -3.08 27.07 16.08
N ASP A 133 -2.93 26.96 17.40
CA ASP A 133 -2.87 28.11 18.32
C ASP A 133 -1.44 28.67 18.48
N ASP A 134 -0.38 27.86 18.26
CA ASP A 134 1.02 28.20 18.58
C ASP A 134 2.01 28.01 17.40
N GLY A 135 1.78 28.72 16.28
CA GLY A 135 2.82 29.02 15.28
C GLY A 135 3.26 27.90 14.32
N ALA A 136 2.76 26.66 14.47
CA ALA A 136 2.91 25.64 13.43
C ALA A 136 2.10 26.03 12.19
N SER A 137 2.76 26.32 11.08
CA SER A 137 2.10 26.64 9.81
C SER A 137 1.87 25.36 9.02
N VAL A 138 0.64 24.84 9.09
CA VAL A 138 0.22 23.65 8.34
C VAL A 138 -0.81 24.06 7.28
N PRO A 139 -0.71 23.56 6.03
CA PRO A 139 -1.72 23.83 5.01
C PRO A 139 -3.11 23.35 5.43
N ALA A 140 -4.14 24.15 5.18
CA ALA A 140 -5.52 23.72 5.36
C ALA A 140 -5.89 22.63 4.34
N GLY A 141 -6.70 21.65 4.73
CA GLY A 141 -7.07 20.52 3.87
C GLY A 141 -6.33 19.23 4.20
N MET A 142 -6.41 18.28 3.27
CA MET A 142 -5.65 17.04 3.28
C MET A 142 -4.36 17.27 2.51
N SER A 143 -3.22 17.13 3.18
CA SER A 143 -1.90 17.12 2.55
C SER A 143 -1.36 15.72 2.47
N LEU A 144 -0.69 15.40 1.36
CA LEU A 144 0.10 14.16 1.28
C LEU A 144 1.38 14.32 2.09
N VAL A 145 1.86 13.20 2.63
CA VAL A 145 3.02 13.16 3.51
C VAL A 145 4.15 12.39 2.85
N SER A 146 5.33 13.01 2.79
CA SER A 146 6.57 12.40 2.34
C SER A 146 7.56 12.24 3.49
N GLY A 147 8.14 11.06 3.62
CA GLY A 147 9.06 10.71 4.70
C GLY A 147 9.49 9.25 4.66
N GLN A 148 9.69 8.65 5.83
CA GLN A 148 10.17 7.27 5.95
C GLN A 148 9.10 6.24 5.55
N SER A 149 7.81 6.50 5.80
CA SER A 149 6.75 5.56 5.40
C SER A 149 6.50 5.57 3.89
N VAL A 150 6.50 6.75 3.28
CA VAL A 150 6.27 6.94 1.85
C VAL A 150 7.23 7.99 1.32
N THR A 151 8.09 7.59 0.38
CA THR A 151 9.07 8.45 -0.29
C THR A 151 8.59 8.86 -1.68
N ASP A 152 9.25 9.84 -2.30
CA ASP A 152 9.01 10.28 -3.68
C ASP A 152 7.56 10.66 -4.00
N VAL A 153 6.88 11.25 -3.02
CA VAL A 153 5.48 11.66 -3.14
C VAL A 153 5.34 12.76 -4.17
N GLN A 154 4.54 12.48 -5.20
CA GLN A 154 4.11 13.42 -6.21
C GLN A 154 2.57 13.51 -6.17
N PRO A 155 1.98 14.68 -5.83
CA PRO A 155 0.52 14.80 -5.74
C PRO A 155 -0.19 14.50 -7.04
N GLY A 156 0.43 14.81 -8.19
CA GLY A 156 -0.20 14.62 -9.50
C GLY A 156 -0.23 13.17 -10.00
N SER A 157 0.60 12.28 -9.46
CA SER A 157 0.71 10.89 -9.91
C SER A 157 -0.13 9.92 -9.09
N LEU A 158 -0.52 10.28 -7.87
CA LEU A 158 -1.30 9.40 -7.00
C LEU A 158 -2.69 9.15 -7.62
N PRO A 159 -3.12 7.87 -7.81
CA PRO A 159 -4.41 7.56 -8.39
C PRO A 159 -5.57 8.23 -7.65
N GLN A 160 -6.56 8.72 -8.40
CA GLN A 160 -7.70 9.44 -7.81
C GLN A 160 -8.50 8.57 -6.83
N GLY A 161 -8.65 7.26 -7.12
CA GLY A 161 -9.29 6.31 -6.22
C GLY A 161 -8.56 6.22 -4.87
N LEU A 162 -7.23 6.15 -4.90
CA LEU A 162 -6.41 6.10 -3.69
C LEU A 162 -6.46 7.42 -2.89
N LYS A 163 -6.49 8.58 -3.58
CA LYS A 163 -6.73 9.89 -2.92
C LYS A 163 -8.09 9.96 -2.23
N ALA A 164 -9.14 9.51 -2.91
CA ALA A 164 -10.48 9.46 -2.34
C ALA A 164 -10.52 8.51 -1.14
N ARG A 165 -9.74 7.42 -1.18
CA ARG A 165 -9.63 6.49 -0.06
C ARG A 165 -8.92 7.12 1.15
N LEU A 166 -7.81 7.82 0.95
CA LEU A 166 -7.13 8.59 2.01
C LEU A 166 -8.06 9.61 2.65
N SER A 167 -8.85 10.33 1.85
CA SER A 167 -9.88 11.26 2.34
C SER A 167 -10.91 10.56 3.22
N SER A 168 -11.44 9.41 2.78
CA SER A 168 -12.37 8.60 3.56
C SER A 168 -11.77 8.12 4.88
N LEU A 169 -10.50 7.70 4.88
CA LEU A 169 -9.81 7.20 6.08
C LEU A 169 -9.55 8.32 7.09
N LEU A 170 -9.24 9.54 6.63
CA LEU A 170 -9.14 10.71 7.51
C LEU A 170 -10.45 10.98 8.25
N LEU A 171 -11.58 10.88 7.55
CA LEU A 171 -12.91 11.06 8.15
C LEU A 171 -13.28 9.98 9.18
N MET A 172 -12.55 8.85 9.21
CA MET A 172 -12.74 7.79 10.19
C MET A 172 -11.99 8.04 11.51
N ASN A 173 -11.08 9.02 11.56
CA ASN A 173 -10.42 9.41 12.81
C ASN A 173 -11.50 9.97 13.76
N GLN A 174 -11.67 9.38 14.95
CA GLN A 174 -12.67 9.89 15.89
C GLN A 174 -12.39 11.34 16.25
N ASN A 175 -13.46 12.12 16.42
CA ASN A 175 -13.39 13.57 16.65
C ASN A 175 -12.80 14.39 15.48
N PHE A 176 -12.76 13.84 14.25
CA PHE A 176 -12.43 14.61 13.05
C PHE A 176 -13.34 15.85 12.93
N GLY A 177 -12.74 17.04 12.89
CA GLY A 177 -13.48 18.30 13.00
C GLY A 177 -12.57 19.50 13.26
N ASN A 178 -13.08 20.54 13.94
CA ASN A 178 -12.28 21.68 14.42
C ASN A 178 -11.41 22.39 13.36
N GLY A 179 -11.90 22.48 12.11
CA GLY A 179 -11.20 23.14 11.01
C GLY A 179 -10.36 22.20 10.13
N MET A 180 -10.27 20.92 10.47
CA MET A 180 -9.76 19.89 9.56
C MET A 180 -10.65 19.78 8.32
N ASN A 181 -10.05 19.30 7.23
CA ASN A 181 -10.73 19.09 5.97
C ASN A 181 -10.05 17.96 5.20
N ALA A 182 -10.84 16.97 4.74
CA ALA A 182 -10.34 15.81 4.02
C ALA A 182 -10.20 16.03 2.50
N VAL A 183 -10.43 17.25 2.00
CA VAL A 183 -10.24 17.62 0.59
C VAL A 183 -8.75 17.82 0.31
N ASP A 184 -8.25 17.15 -0.74
CA ASP A 184 -6.87 17.28 -1.23
C ASP A 184 -6.53 18.75 -1.52
N ASN A 185 -5.49 19.26 -0.87
CA ASN A 185 -4.98 20.62 -1.10
C ASN A 185 -3.82 20.67 -2.11
N GLY A 186 -3.43 19.52 -2.66
CA GLY A 186 -2.35 19.38 -3.65
C GLY A 186 -0.95 19.61 -3.08
N GLN A 187 -0.80 19.73 -1.76
CA GLN A 187 0.48 19.94 -1.10
C GLN A 187 1.09 18.62 -0.63
N VAL A 188 2.42 18.56 -0.64
CA VAL A 188 3.21 17.54 0.06
C VAL A 188 3.89 18.21 1.24
N ILE A 189 3.78 17.60 2.41
CA ILE A 189 4.49 18.04 3.61
C ILE A 189 5.39 16.93 4.16
N ASN A 190 6.33 17.32 5.01
CA ASN A 190 7.27 16.39 5.62
C ASN A 190 6.58 15.57 6.72
N GLN A 191 6.88 14.27 6.76
CA GLN A 191 6.36 13.35 7.78
C GLN A 191 6.67 13.73 9.23
N GLY A 192 7.71 14.53 9.48
CA GLY A 192 8.04 15.04 10.79
C GLY A 192 6.88 15.78 11.48
N ILE A 193 5.86 16.20 10.73
CA ILE A 193 4.60 16.75 11.26
C ILE A 193 3.91 15.80 12.27
N LEU A 194 4.00 14.49 12.07
CA LEU A 194 3.39 13.47 12.94
C LEU A 194 4.06 13.42 14.32
N THR A 195 5.33 13.80 14.38
CA THR A 195 6.16 13.78 15.59
C THR A 195 6.34 15.17 16.22
N ASP A 196 5.87 16.22 15.55
CA ASP A 196 6.02 17.60 16.03
C ASP A 196 4.96 17.92 17.09
N GLY A 197 5.35 17.96 18.36
CA GLY A 197 4.45 18.26 19.48
C GLY A 197 3.85 19.67 19.48
N ARG A 198 4.27 20.56 18.57
CA ARG A 198 3.62 21.86 18.35
C ARG A 198 2.39 21.74 17.47
N VAL A 199 2.31 20.71 16.63
CA VAL A 199 1.17 20.45 15.76
C VAL A 199 0.05 19.87 16.59
N MET A 200 -1.09 20.52 16.56
CA MET A 200 -2.29 20.12 17.30
C MET A 200 -3.36 19.54 16.38
N ASP A 201 -4.26 18.77 16.97
CA ASP A 201 -5.47 18.26 16.31
C ASP A 201 -5.14 17.53 14.99
N LEU A 202 -4.33 16.48 15.07
CA LEU A 202 -3.78 15.77 13.94
C LEU A 202 -4.62 14.52 13.61
N ALA A 203 -5.15 14.45 12.40
CA ALA A 203 -5.68 13.24 11.79
C ALA A 203 -4.68 12.70 10.76
N ALA A 204 -4.53 11.38 10.68
CA ALA A 204 -3.65 10.74 9.72
C ALA A 204 -4.28 9.50 9.09
N ALA A 205 -3.88 9.23 7.85
CA ALA A 205 -4.32 8.08 7.08
C ALA A 205 -3.19 7.55 6.20
N TYR A 206 -3.22 6.25 5.94
CA TYR A 206 -2.36 5.55 4.97
C TYR A 206 -3.24 4.63 4.12
N ALA A 207 -2.93 4.53 2.83
CA ALA A 207 -3.54 3.55 1.95
C ALA A 207 -2.54 3.10 0.88
N SER A 208 -2.62 1.82 0.51
CA SER A 208 -1.93 1.26 -0.66
C SER A 208 -2.86 0.37 -1.48
N GLU A 209 -2.54 0.24 -2.76
CA GLU A 209 -3.20 -0.65 -3.70
C GLU A 209 -2.18 -1.31 -4.63
N VAL A 210 -2.53 -2.49 -5.14
CA VAL A 210 -1.75 -3.21 -6.14
C VAL A 210 -2.55 -3.36 -7.43
N SER A 211 -1.92 -3.17 -8.59
CA SER A 211 -2.54 -3.18 -9.92
C SER A 211 -1.58 -3.69 -11.00
N ASP A 212 -2.00 -3.64 -12.27
CA ASP A 212 -1.15 -3.92 -13.44
C ASP A 212 -0.43 -5.27 -13.35
N PHE A 213 -1.20 -6.28 -12.95
CA PHE A 213 -0.71 -7.62 -12.71
C PHE A 213 -0.22 -8.25 -14.01
N GLU A 214 0.93 -8.91 -13.94
CA GLU A 214 1.45 -9.77 -15.01
C GLU A 214 1.98 -11.05 -14.38
N LEU A 215 1.47 -12.19 -14.81
CA LEU A 215 1.93 -13.50 -14.36
C LEU A 215 2.89 -14.08 -15.40
N ARG A 216 4.04 -14.58 -14.95
CA ARG A 216 5.01 -15.30 -15.78
C ARG A 216 5.23 -16.70 -15.24
N LEU A 217 4.92 -17.70 -16.05
CA LEU A 217 5.14 -19.13 -15.77
C LEU A 217 6.07 -19.73 -16.84
N PRO A 218 6.80 -20.81 -16.56
CA PRO A 218 7.55 -21.53 -17.58
C PRO A 218 6.59 -22.20 -18.57
N ALA A 219 6.94 -22.22 -19.86
CA ALA A 219 6.17 -22.90 -20.90
C ALA A 219 6.33 -24.41 -20.85
N GLU A 220 7.52 -24.90 -20.50
CA GLU A 220 7.74 -26.31 -20.20
C GLU A 220 7.49 -26.57 -18.72
N GLY A 221 6.72 -27.61 -18.40
CA GLY A 221 6.40 -27.93 -17.01
C GLY A 221 5.57 -26.85 -16.31
N THR A 222 4.72 -26.13 -17.06
CA THR A 222 3.77 -25.17 -16.49
C THR A 222 2.97 -25.83 -15.36
N PRO A 223 2.94 -25.26 -14.14
CA PRO A 223 2.24 -25.87 -13.03
C PRO A 223 0.73 -25.82 -13.25
N ALA A 224 0.00 -26.83 -12.76
CA ALA A 224 -1.47 -26.88 -12.88
C ALA A 224 -2.18 -25.80 -12.04
N ALA A 225 -1.53 -25.39 -10.95
CA ALA A 225 -1.97 -24.31 -10.08
C ALA A 225 -0.81 -23.42 -9.65
N TRP A 226 -1.10 -22.19 -9.24
CA TRP A 226 -0.09 -21.23 -8.86
C TRP A 226 -0.54 -20.36 -7.68
N GLN A 227 0.42 -19.95 -6.85
CA GLN A 227 0.15 -19.17 -5.64
C GLN A 227 1.22 -18.08 -5.45
N ALA A 228 0.80 -16.87 -5.12
CA ALA A 228 1.69 -15.77 -4.73
C ALA A 228 1.23 -15.16 -3.40
N GLY A 229 2.15 -15.01 -2.45
CA GLY A 229 1.88 -14.33 -1.18
C GLY A 229 2.36 -12.89 -1.20
N LEU A 230 1.47 -11.93 -0.95
CA LEU A 230 1.79 -10.52 -0.72
C LEU A 230 1.59 -10.20 0.75
N ASN A 231 2.69 -9.94 1.45
CA ASN A 231 2.69 -9.67 2.88
C ASN A 231 3.10 -8.23 3.14
N VAL A 232 2.52 -7.63 4.17
CA VAL A 232 2.90 -6.31 4.67
C VAL A 232 3.13 -6.37 6.17
N THR A 233 4.17 -5.66 6.62
CA THR A 233 4.46 -5.47 8.03
C THR A 233 4.45 -3.98 8.33
N VAL A 234 3.69 -3.61 9.37
CA VAL A 234 3.68 -2.27 9.93
C VAL A 234 4.33 -2.29 11.30
N THR A 235 5.30 -1.40 11.50
CA THR A 235 5.92 -1.15 12.82
C THR A 235 5.70 0.30 13.19
N VAL A 236 5.20 0.58 14.39
CA VAL A 236 5.04 1.95 14.89
C VAL A 236 5.95 2.14 16.11
N GLN A 237 6.70 3.25 16.14
CA GLN A 237 7.64 3.62 17.21
C GLN A 237 7.31 5.00 17.79
#